data_AF-A0A7S2XLK3-F1
#
_entry.id   AF-A0A7S2XLK3-F1
#
_cell.length_a   1.000
_cell.length_b   1.000
_cell.length_c   1.000
_cell.angle_alpha   90.00
_cell.angle_beta   90.00
_cell.angle_gamma   90.00
#
_symmetry.space_group_name_H-M   'P 1'
#
loop_
_entity.id
_entity.type
_entity.pdbx_description
1 polymer ?
#
loop_
_entity_poly.entity_id
_entity_poly.type
_entity_poly.pdbx_seq_one_letter_code
_entity_poly.pdbx_strand_id
1 'polypeptide(L)'
;MSYSRRRNSRPNLLHISQWRAIVLLLVVWTTRVRGRFCDELSEPTWNALIEVIEFSGGFVTLCPFVIEGDGCPSSKGLDVINQNLDLICDREGDEECRIDCPGRHFTIYDGSTLILDRMTLASSRETSVRVMDKGTLVVINSNFDDNRHPSGNGGAIHATAFSQIEILHSNFNRNAALNGGAIYNLGVANLQGCVMEKNNATNGNGGALSVGQGAKTKVDSMTFRGNYAAFYGPAIFDGSG
;
A
#
# COMPACT_ATOMS: atom_id res chain seq x y z
N MET A 1 -78.02 -33.99 -16.13
CA MET A 1 -76.96 -34.89 -15.61
C MET A 1 -75.94 -35.04 -16.72
N SER A 2 -74.62 -34.91 -16.60
CA SER A 2 -73.68 -34.80 -15.48
C SER A 2 -72.28 -34.71 -16.13
N TYR A 3 -71.48 -33.67 -15.79
CA TYR A 3 -70.02 -33.68 -15.50
C TYR A 3 -69.02 -34.41 -16.47
N SER A 4 -67.76 -34.02 -16.71
CA SER A 4 -66.82 -33.11 -16.04
C SER A 4 -65.54 -32.88 -16.89
N ARG A 5 -64.89 -31.72 -16.69
CA ARG A 5 -63.45 -31.39 -16.47
C ARG A 5 -62.36 -32.25 -17.16
N ARG A 6 -61.26 -31.69 -17.69
CA ARG A 6 -60.17 -30.91 -17.02
C ARG A 6 -59.41 -30.07 -18.09
N ARG A 7 -59.11 -28.76 -17.92
CA ARG A 7 -57.86 -28.12 -17.37
C ARG A 7 -56.57 -28.91 -17.69
N ASN A 8 -55.43 -28.36 -18.12
CA ASN A 8 -54.85 -27.01 -18.13
C ASN A 8 -53.57 -27.08 -18.99
N SER A 9 -53.17 -26.00 -19.66
CA SER A 9 -51.80 -25.45 -19.57
C SER A 9 -51.65 -24.24 -20.52
N ARG A 10 -51.25 -23.10 -19.94
CA ARG A 10 -50.61 -22.00 -20.68
C ARG A 10 -49.11 -22.10 -20.43
N PRO A 11 -48.29 -21.64 -21.39
CA PRO A 11 -47.11 -20.85 -21.06
C PRO A 11 -47.30 -19.41 -21.54
N ASN A 12 -47.04 -18.45 -20.63
CA ASN A 12 -46.90 -17.04 -20.96
C ASN A 12 -45.50 -16.80 -21.55
N LEU A 13 -45.44 -16.18 -22.73
CA LEU A 13 -44.23 -15.62 -23.31
C LEU A 13 -44.38 -14.10 -23.41
N LEU A 14 -43.39 -13.42 -22.81
CA LEU A 14 -42.77 -12.14 -23.17
C LEU A 14 -43.68 -10.95 -23.53
N HIS A 15 -43.59 -9.89 -22.72
CA HIS A 15 -43.91 -8.53 -23.15
C HIS A 15 -42.78 -7.55 -22.80
N ILE A 16 -42.30 -6.91 -23.85
CA ILE A 16 -41.34 -5.80 -23.96
C ILE A 16 -41.95 -4.52 -23.34
N SER A 17 -41.15 -3.66 -22.68
CA SER A 17 -41.12 -2.21 -22.97
C SER A 17 -40.00 -1.47 -22.24
N GLN A 18 -39.36 -0.58 -22.99
CA GLN A 18 -38.33 0.37 -22.58
C GLN A 18 -38.95 1.54 -21.82
N TRP A 19 -38.30 2.07 -20.79
CA TRP A 19 -38.37 3.49 -20.42
C TRP A 19 -37.02 3.99 -19.93
N ARG A 20 -36.58 5.09 -20.57
CA ARG A 20 -35.41 5.90 -20.23
C ARG A 20 -35.65 6.64 -18.93
N ALA A 21 -34.68 6.61 -18.01
CA ALA A 21 -34.53 7.63 -16.98
C ALA A 21 -33.09 8.15 -17.06
N ILE A 22 -32.97 9.35 -17.62
CA ILE A 22 -31.76 10.16 -17.64
C ILE A 22 -31.60 10.69 -16.22
N VAL A 23 -30.55 10.26 -15.51
CA VAL A 23 -30.11 10.95 -14.29
C VAL A 23 -29.00 11.92 -14.71
N LEU A 24 -29.40 13.18 -14.87
CA LEU A 24 -28.50 14.33 -14.81
C LEU A 24 -28.03 14.45 -13.35
N LEU A 25 -26.83 13.97 -13.06
CA LEU A 25 -26.08 14.40 -11.88
C LEU A 25 -24.77 15.01 -12.38
N LEU A 26 -24.57 16.23 -11.89
CA LEU A 26 -23.52 17.17 -12.24
C LEU A 26 -22.16 16.49 -12.18
N VAL A 27 -21.51 16.36 -13.34
CA VAL A 27 -20.06 16.16 -13.41
C VAL A 27 -19.46 17.41 -12.79
N VAL A 28 -19.07 17.30 -11.52
CA VAL A 28 -18.18 18.27 -10.90
C VAL A 28 -16.91 18.26 -11.75
N TRP A 29 -16.54 19.46 -12.17
CA TRP A 29 -15.46 19.82 -13.05
C TRP A 29 -14.20 18.98 -12.82
N THR A 30 -14.03 17.92 -13.61
CA THR A 30 -12.67 17.57 -14.02
C THR A 30 -12.24 18.69 -14.95
N THR A 31 -11.46 19.64 -14.45
CA THR A 31 -10.73 20.55 -15.33
C THR A 31 -9.74 19.72 -16.12
N ARG A 32 -10.23 19.10 -17.19
CA ARG A 32 -9.45 18.43 -18.22
C ARG A 32 -8.49 19.43 -18.83
N VAL A 33 -7.29 19.52 -18.28
CA VAL A 33 -6.18 20.20 -18.92
C VAL A 33 -4.98 19.25 -18.86
N ARG A 34 -4.68 18.64 -20.02
CA ARG A 34 -3.64 17.64 -20.32
C ARG A 34 -3.94 16.18 -19.92
N GLY A 35 -4.77 15.50 -20.71
CA GLY A 35 -4.55 14.12 -21.18
C GLY A 35 -4.39 12.95 -20.21
N ARG A 36 -4.32 13.15 -18.89
CA ARG A 36 -4.18 12.08 -17.90
C ARG A 36 -5.51 11.65 -17.33
N PHE A 37 -5.61 10.38 -16.97
CA PHE A 37 -6.77 9.77 -16.33
C PHE A 37 -6.41 9.44 -14.88
N CYS A 38 -6.32 10.48 -14.06
CA CYS A 38 -6.00 10.39 -12.63
C CYS A 38 -6.81 11.41 -11.83
N ASP A 39 -6.96 11.13 -10.53
CA ASP A 39 -7.61 11.98 -9.54
C ASP A 39 -6.59 12.96 -8.96
N GLU A 40 -6.84 14.26 -9.17
CA GLU A 40 -6.04 15.34 -8.57
C GLU A 40 -6.45 15.56 -7.11
N LEU A 41 -5.46 15.78 -6.24
CA LEU A 41 -5.74 16.31 -4.90
C LEU A 41 -6.02 17.81 -5.04
N SER A 42 -7.12 18.29 -4.47
CA SER A 42 -7.48 19.72 -4.47
C SER A 42 -6.36 20.59 -3.86
N GLU A 43 -5.76 20.08 -2.80
CA GLU A 43 -4.49 20.51 -2.21
C GLU A 43 -3.71 19.26 -1.79
N PRO A 44 -2.37 19.26 -1.81
CA PRO A 44 -1.58 18.09 -1.47
C PRO A 44 -1.51 17.89 0.05
N THR A 45 -2.64 17.55 0.64
CA THR A 45 -2.78 17.30 2.08
C THR A 45 -3.25 15.87 2.32
N TRP A 46 -2.97 15.37 3.52
CA TRP A 46 -3.45 14.07 3.97
C TRP A 46 -4.97 13.96 3.89
N ASN A 47 -5.70 15.01 4.30
CA ASN A 47 -7.16 15.00 4.29
C ASN A 47 -7.71 14.90 2.86
N ALA A 48 -7.15 15.65 1.91
CA ALA A 48 -7.55 15.54 0.50
C ALA A 48 -7.30 14.14 -0.07
N LEU A 49 -6.20 13.48 0.31
CA LEU A 49 -5.95 12.08 -0.06
C LEU A 49 -7.02 11.15 0.52
N ILE A 50 -7.38 11.31 1.79
CA ILE A 50 -8.45 10.51 2.41
C ILE A 50 -9.79 10.72 1.69
N GLU A 51 -10.16 11.97 1.37
CA GLU A 51 -11.40 12.28 0.66
C GLU A 51 -11.49 11.55 -0.70
N VAL A 52 -10.40 11.54 -1.47
CA VAL A 52 -10.35 10.82 -2.76
C VAL A 52 -10.44 9.30 -2.57
N ILE A 53 -9.77 8.75 -1.55
CA ILE A 53 -9.84 7.32 -1.22
C ILE A 53 -11.27 6.90 -0.85
N GLU A 54 -11.95 7.69 -0.04
CA GLU A 54 -13.33 7.41 0.38
C GLU A 54 -14.31 7.53 -0.79
N PHE A 55 -14.12 8.53 -1.67
CA PHE A 55 -14.97 8.73 -2.84
C PHE A 55 -14.82 7.62 -3.88
N SER A 56 -13.62 7.06 -4.05
CA SER A 56 -13.35 6.00 -5.03
C SER A 56 -13.75 4.59 -4.56
N GLY A 57 -14.05 4.41 -3.27
CA GLY A 57 -14.27 3.10 -2.68
C GLY A 57 -13.00 2.26 -2.57
N GLY A 58 -11.83 2.90 -2.51
CA GLY A 58 -10.55 2.24 -2.26
C GLY A 58 -9.72 1.91 -3.51
N PHE A 59 -10.17 2.22 -4.73
CA PHE A 59 -9.33 2.10 -5.93
C PHE A 59 -9.06 3.47 -6.52
N VAL A 60 -7.83 3.99 -6.38
CA VAL A 60 -7.48 5.36 -6.80
C VAL A 60 -6.27 5.36 -7.72
N THR A 61 -6.42 6.04 -8.86
CA THR A 61 -5.27 6.45 -9.68
C THR A 61 -5.01 7.94 -9.42
N LEU A 62 -3.92 8.26 -8.71
CA LEU A 62 -3.58 9.59 -8.25
C LEU A 62 -2.71 10.32 -9.26
N CYS A 63 -3.02 11.59 -9.52
CA CYS A 63 -2.08 12.47 -10.20
C CYS A 63 -0.89 12.78 -9.26
N PRO A 64 0.29 13.17 -9.79
CA PRO A 64 1.45 13.48 -8.96
C PRO A 64 1.15 14.53 -7.88
N PHE A 65 1.65 14.30 -6.67
CA PHE A 65 1.48 15.18 -5.52
C PHE A 65 2.64 14.98 -4.53
N VAL A 66 2.84 15.96 -3.64
CA VAL A 66 3.78 15.83 -2.51
C VAL A 66 3.08 16.31 -1.24
N ILE A 67 2.71 15.37 -0.35
CA ILE A 67 2.19 15.69 0.98
C ILE A 67 3.38 15.80 1.93
N GLU A 68 3.63 17.00 2.44
CA GLU A 68 4.71 17.30 3.38
C GLU A 68 4.34 18.46 4.31
N GLY A 69 5.13 18.66 5.38
CA GLY A 69 4.97 19.81 6.29
C GLY A 69 3.55 19.90 6.88
N ASP A 70 2.90 21.04 6.68
CA ASP A 70 1.53 21.30 7.17
C ASP A 70 0.46 20.43 6.48
N GLY A 71 0.78 19.80 5.35
CA GLY A 71 -0.10 18.84 4.67
C GLY A 71 -0.17 17.48 5.36
N CYS A 72 0.76 17.18 6.27
CA CYS A 72 0.81 15.92 6.99
C CYS A 72 -0.31 15.77 8.04
N PRO A 73 -0.72 14.54 8.38
CA PRO A 73 -1.73 14.32 9.39
C PRO A 73 -1.25 14.78 10.77
N SER A 74 -2.16 15.38 11.55
CA SER A 74 -1.88 15.82 12.92
C SER A 74 -1.77 14.67 13.94
N SER A 75 -2.13 13.45 13.53
CA SER A 75 -2.14 12.26 14.38
C SER A 75 -1.37 11.11 13.75
N LYS A 76 -2.05 10.00 13.45
CA LYS A 76 -1.52 8.83 12.75
C LYS A 76 -1.98 8.83 11.29
N GLY A 77 -1.28 8.09 10.45
CA GLY A 77 -1.74 7.79 9.10
C GLY A 77 -2.95 6.86 9.07
N LEU A 78 -3.18 6.23 7.92
CA LEU A 78 -4.43 5.55 7.60
C LEU A 78 -4.41 4.10 8.09
N ASP A 79 -5.45 3.74 8.84
CA ASP A 79 -5.72 2.33 9.18
C ASP A 79 -6.57 1.70 8.07
N VAL A 80 -6.02 0.72 7.36
CA VAL A 80 -6.71 -0.06 6.33
C VAL A 80 -7.39 -1.24 7.02
N ILE A 81 -8.72 -1.19 7.12
CA ILE A 81 -9.55 -2.14 7.88
C ILE A 81 -10.71 -2.61 7.00
N ASN A 82 -10.88 -3.93 6.89
CA ASN A 82 -11.98 -4.59 6.15
C ASN A 82 -12.14 -4.10 4.70
N GLN A 83 -11.03 -3.73 4.05
CA GLN A 83 -11.03 -3.21 2.69
C GLN A 83 -9.75 -3.56 1.93
N ASN A 84 -9.86 -3.50 0.61
CA ASN A 84 -8.72 -3.45 -0.29
C ASN A 84 -8.54 -1.99 -0.73
N LEU A 85 -7.34 -1.46 -0.53
CA LEU A 85 -6.97 -0.10 -0.89
C LEU A 85 -5.84 -0.14 -1.92
N ASP A 86 -6.11 0.34 -3.12
CA ASP A 86 -5.18 0.41 -4.24
C ASP A 86 -4.84 1.87 -4.51
N LEU A 87 -3.59 2.26 -4.25
CA LEU A 87 -3.07 3.59 -4.53
C LEU A 87 -2.06 3.49 -5.67
N ILE A 88 -2.41 4.05 -6.81
CA ILE A 88 -1.64 3.97 -8.05
C ILE A 88 -1.26 5.38 -8.49
N CYS A 89 0.03 5.67 -8.62
CA CYS A 89 0.47 6.97 -9.14
C CYS A 89 0.54 6.99 -10.67
N ASP A 90 -0.16 7.92 -11.32
CA ASP A 90 -0.07 8.20 -12.77
C ASP A 90 0.95 9.31 -13.06
N ARG A 91 2.22 8.92 -13.03
CA ARG A 91 3.39 9.81 -13.16
C ARG A 91 4.17 9.57 -14.45
N GLU A 92 4.74 10.62 -15.03
CA GLU A 92 5.69 10.54 -16.14
C GLU A 92 7.03 11.18 -15.75
N GLY A 93 8.13 10.60 -16.25
CA GLY A 93 9.47 11.12 -15.97
C GLY A 93 9.80 11.17 -14.48
N ASP A 94 10.15 12.35 -13.99
CA ASP A 94 10.64 12.60 -12.63
C ASP A 94 9.52 12.96 -11.63
N GLU A 95 8.27 12.99 -12.07
CA GLU A 95 7.12 13.21 -11.18
C GLU A 95 6.95 12.07 -10.17
N GLU A 96 6.31 12.37 -9.04
CA GLU A 96 6.04 11.41 -7.97
C GLU A 96 4.71 11.67 -7.25
N CYS A 97 4.17 10.62 -6.65
CA CYS A 97 3.14 10.70 -5.62
C CYS A 97 3.82 10.38 -4.29
N ARG A 98 4.20 11.44 -3.57
CA ARG A 98 5.04 11.36 -2.37
C ARG A 98 4.24 11.70 -1.12
N ILE A 99 4.38 10.84 -0.13
CA ILE A 99 3.97 11.09 1.24
C ILE A 99 5.24 11.21 2.07
N ASP A 100 5.59 12.43 2.46
CA ASP A 100 6.78 12.79 3.23
C ASP A 100 6.37 13.28 4.61
N CYS A 101 5.92 12.35 5.46
CA CYS A 101 5.34 12.66 6.75
C CYS A 101 6.04 11.94 7.90
N PRO A 102 6.18 12.58 9.08
CA PRO A 102 6.94 12.02 10.18
C PRO A 102 6.23 10.90 10.93
N GLY A 103 4.92 10.72 10.75
CA GLY A 103 4.15 9.64 11.38
C GLY A 103 4.19 8.34 10.59
N ARG A 104 3.64 7.26 11.17
CA ARG A 104 3.30 6.06 10.40
C ARG A 104 2.30 6.44 9.31
N HIS A 105 2.57 6.07 8.06
CA HIS A 105 1.69 6.36 6.92
C HIS A 105 0.51 5.39 6.85
N PHE A 106 0.75 4.08 7.02
CA PHE A 106 -0.29 3.06 6.90
C PHE A 106 -0.17 1.98 7.97
N THR A 107 -1.33 1.51 8.47
CA THR A 107 -1.46 0.27 9.24
C THR A 107 -2.46 -0.64 8.54
N ILE A 108 -2.09 -1.88 8.24
CA ILE A 108 -2.96 -2.84 7.55
C ILE A 108 -3.39 -3.90 8.54
N TYR A 109 -4.70 -4.06 8.73
CA TYR A 109 -5.28 -5.02 9.68
C TYR A 109 -5.69 -6.34 9.01
N ASP A 110 -6.14 -7.30 9.84
CA ASP A 110 -6.64 -8.62 9.39
C ASP A 110 -7.65 -8.47 8.25
N GLY A 111 -7.53 -9.34 7.25
CA GLY A 111 -8.43 -9.40 6.09
C GLY A 111 -8.35 -8.20 5.15
N SER A 112 -7.40 -7.29 5.35
CA SER A 112 -7.26 -6.05 4.57
C SER A 112 -6.03 -6.11 3.67
N THR A 113 -6.12 -5.44 2.52
CA THR A 113 -5.02 -5.35 1.55
C THR A 113 -4.70 -3.90 1.26
N LEU A 114 -3.42 -3.54 1.24
CA LEU A 114 -2.94 -2.28 0.65
C LEU A 114 -2.05 -2.60 -0.55
N ILE A 115 -2.37 -2.02 -1.69
CA ILE A 115 -1.52 -2.02 -2.89
C ILE A 115 -0.97 -0.61 -3.08
N LEU A 116 0.35 -0.51 -3.16
CA LEU A 116 1.07 0.71 -3.51
C LEU A 116 1.78 0.49 -4.85
N ASP A 117 1.40 1.25 -5.87
CA ASP A 117 2.06 1.21 -7.19
C ASP A 117 2.59 2.60 -7.56
N ARG A 118 3.90 2.70 -7.80
CA ARG A 118 4.61 3.94 -8.13
C ARG A 118 4.50 5.05 -7.07
N MET A 119 4.36 4.68 -5.80
CA MET A 119 4.29 5.62 -4.67
C MET A 119 5.67 5.84 -4.04
N THR A 120 5.88 7.01 -3.42
CA THR A 120 7.05 7.27 -2.56
C THR A 120 6.58 7.54 -1.12
N LEU A 121 7.05 6.73 -0.16
CA LEU A 121 6.79 6.94 1.27
C LEU A 121 8.09 7.31 1.99
N ALA A 122 8.11 8.44 2.69
CA ALA A 122 9.35 8.99 3.19
C ALA A 122 9.28 9.66 4.57
N SER A 123 10.45 9.76 5.20
CA SER A 123 10.73 10.52 6.42
C SER A 123 9.92 10.16 7.67
N SER A 124 9.19 9.04 7.65
CA SER A 124 8.53 8.52 8.83
C SER A 124 9.53 8.36 9.97
N ARG A 125 9.18 8.85 11.16
CA ARG A 125 9.93 8.66 12.42
C ARG A 125 9.42 7.45 13.22
N GLU A 126 8.42 6.77 12.66
CA GLU A 126 7.98 5.44 13.03
C GLU A 126 8.26 4.45 11.89
N THR A 127 7.83 3.20 12.01
CA THR A 127 7.62 2.35 10.83
C THR A 127 6.65 3.06 9.89
N SER A 128 7.04 3.27 8.63
CA SER A 128 6.19 3.89 7.60
C SER A 128 4.94 3.06 7.29
N VAL A 129 5.08 1.74 7.09
CA VAL A 129 3.96 0.81 6.87
C VAL A 129 4.02 -0.36 7.84
N ARG A 130 2.97 -0.51 8.66
CA ARG A 130 2.83 -1.65 9.57
C ARG A 130 1.80 -2.63 9.04
N VAL A 131 2.22 -3.89 8.86
CA VAL A 131 1.34 -4.98 8.43
C VAL A 131 1.05 -5.87 9.63
N MET A 132 -0.20 -5.88 10.08
CA MET A 132 -0.65 -6.69 11.22
C MET A 132 -0.94 -8.13 10.79
N ASP A 133 -1.25 -8.98 11.78
CA ASP A 133 -1.61 -10.38 11.58
C ASP A 133 -2.69 -10.51 10.49
N LYS A 134 -2.44 -11.37 9.49
CA LYS A 134 -3.25 -11.60 8.28
C LYS A 134 -3.53 -10.37 7.39
N GLY A 135 -2.91 -9.23 7.67
CA GLY A 135 -2.88 -8.10 6.73
C GLY A 135 -1.99 -8.42 5.53
N THR A 136 -2.33 -7.85 4.37
CA THR A 136 -1.59 -8.03 3.12
C THR A 136 -1.09 -6.69 2.58
N LEU A 137 0.20 -6.62 2.26
CA LEU A 137 0.82 -5.48 1.60
C LEU A 137 1.39 -5.93 0.25
N VAL A 138 1.03 -5.22 -0.81
CA VAL A 138 1.64 -5.36 -2.14
C VAL A 138 2.28 -4.03 -2.52
N VAL A 139 3.56 -4.06 -2.86
CA VAL A 139 4.33 -2.87 -3.24
C VAL A 139 4.95 -3.11 -4.60
N ILE A 140 4.68 -2.21 -5.55
CA ILE A 140 5.12 -2.33 -6.93
C ILE A 140 5.75 -1.01 -7.36
N ASN A 141 6.94 -1.06 -7.96
CA ASN A 141 7.63 0.11 -8.54
C ASN A 141 7.70 1.35 -7.61
N SER A 142 7.77 1.13 -6.31
CA SER A 142 7.61 2.18 -5.29
C SER A 142 8.90 2.42 -4.53
N ASN A 143 8.97 3.54 -3.83
CA ASN A 143 10.16 3.96 -3.08
C ASN A 143 9.84 4.14 -1.59
N PHE A 144 10.74 3.70 -0.74
CA PHE A 144 10.76 3.97 0.70
C PHE A 144 12.05 4.68 1.06
N ASP A 145 11.95 5.96 1.40
CA ASP A 145 13.11 6.83 1.54
C ASP A 145 13.22 7.46 2.93
N ASP A 146 14.37 7.25 3.57
CA ASP A 146 14.71 7.88 4.85
C ASP A 146 13.67 7.66 5.97
N ASN A 147 12.97 6.52 5.96
CA ASN A 147 12.07 6.15 7.05
C ASN A 147 12.89 5.56 8.20
N ARG A 148 12.73 6.12 9.40
CA ARG A 148 13.57 5.85 10.57
C ARG A 148 12.74 5.50 11.79
N HIS A 149 12.94 4.32 12.35
CA HIS A 149 12.35 3.90 13.61
C HIS A 149 13.42 3.42 14.62
N PRO A 150 14.23 4.32 15.21
CA PRO A 150 15.42 3.96 15.99
C PRO A 150 15.14 3.08 17.22
N SER A 151 13.93 3.17 17.77
CA SER A 151 13.48 2.43 18.96
C SER A 151 12.56 1.24 18.64
N GLY A 152 12.38 0.89 17.37
CA GLY A 152 11.59 -0.26 16.96
C GLY A 152 12.12 -0.90 15.70
N ASN A 153 11.34 -1.75 15.05
CA ASN A 153 11.82 -2.58 13.94
C ASN A 153 11.21 -2.14 12.61
N GLY A 154 11.97 -2.27 11.51
CA GLY A 154 11.47 -1.96 10.17
C GLY A 154 11.22 -0.47 9.97
N GLY A 155 12.23 0.28 9.51
CA GLY A 155 12.08 1.72 9.28
C GLY A 155 11.01 2.01 8.23
N ALA A 156 11.08 1.28 7.12
CA ALA A 156 10.07 1.32 6.07
C ALA A 156 8.88 0.41 6.39
N ILE A 157 9.12 -0.89 6.62
CA ILE A 157 8.05 -1.88 6.75
C ILE A 157 8.29 -2.76 7.97
N HIS A 158 7.26 -2.92 8.79
CA HIS A 158 7.22 -3.92 9.86
C HIS A 158 6.02 -4.85 9.66
N ALA A 159 6.32 -6.09 9.29
CA ALA A 159 5.36 -7.17 9.09
C ALA A 159 5.34 -8.10 10.32
N THR A 160 4.18 -8.29 10.95
CA THR A 160 4.04 -9.16 12.12
C THR A 160 3.87 -10.63 11.73
N ALA A 161 3.77 -11.52 12.73
CA ALA A 161 3.49 -12.93 12.46
C ALA A 161 2.22 -13.09 11.59
N PHE A 162 2.28 -14.05 10.67
CA PHE A 162 1.24 -14.40 9.69
C PHE A 162 0.73 -13.27 8.77
N SER A 163 1.37 -12.10 8.75
CA SER A 163 1.13 -11.11 7.69
C SER A 163 1.71 -11.60 6.36
N GLN A 164 1.28 -10.99 5.25
CA GLN A 164 1.79 -11.29 3.91
C GLN A 164 2.31 -10.01 3.25
N ILE A 165 3.54 -10.04 2.75
CA ILE A 165 4.10 -8.94 1.97
C ILE A 165 4.63 -9.43 0.63
N GLU A 166 4.28 -8.73 -0.44
CA GLU A 166 4.85 -8.91 -1.77
C GLU A 166 5.42 -7.58 -2.26
N ILE A 167 6.69 -7.57 -2.63
CA ILE A 167 7.41 -6.36 -2.98
C ILE A 167 8.18 -6.61 -4.28
N LEU A 168 7.79 -5.87 -5.31
CA LEU A 168 8.26 -6.04 -6.68
C LEU A 168 8.88 -4.74 -7.18
N HIS A 169 10.10 -4.83 -7.73
CA HIS A 169 10.75 -3.74 -8.47
C HIS A 169 10.81 -2.40 -7.71
N SER A 170 10.94 -2.45 -6.39
CA SER A 170 10.85 -1.29 -5.50
C SER A 170 12.19 -0.94 -4.87
N ASN A 171 12.34 0.28 -4.38
CA ASN A 171 13.60 0.77 -3.80
C ASN A 171 13.42 1.12 -2.32
N PHE A 172 14.42 0.78 -1.52
CA PHE A 172 14.51 1.13 -0.11
C PHE A 172 15.83 1.83 0.13
N ASN A 173 15.80 3.13 0.39
CA ASN A 173 16.99 3.96 0.50
C ASN A 173 17.08 4.64 1.86
N ARG A 174 18.23 4.51 2.53
CA ARG A 174 18.54 5.20 3.79
C ARG A 174 17.52 4.99 4.91
N ASN A 175 16.77 3.89 4.89
CA ASN A 175 15.87 3.56 5.99
C ASN A 175 16.68 3.05 7.19
N ALA A 176 16.22 3.34 8.41
CA ALA A 176 16.90 2.91 9.61
C ALA A 176 15.94 2.40 10.68
N ALA A 177 16.35 1.39 11.44
CA ALA A 177 15.59 0.87 12.57
C ALA A 177 16.50 0.14 13.56
N LEU A 178 15.94 -0.31 14.69
CA LEU A 178 16.66 -1.19 15.61
C LEU A 178 17.09 -2.49 14.89
N ASN A 179 16.13 -3.22 14.31
CA ASN A 179 16.35 -4.39 13.45
C ASN A 179 15.66 -4.20 12.12
N GLY A 180 16.24 -4.75 11.05
CA GLY A 180 15.67 -4.64 9.71
C GLY A 180 15.61 -3.18 9.29
N GLY A 181 16.78 -2.58 8.99
CA GLY A 181 16.86 -1.12 8.79
C GLY A 181 15.80 -0.58 7.84
N ALA A 182 15.51 -1.30 6.75
CA ALA A 182 14.31 -1.10 5.95
C ALA A 182 13.13 -1.96 6.39
N ILE A 183 13.29 -3.29 6.37
CA ILE A 183 12.21 -4.25 6.54
C ILE A 183 12.51 -5.19 7.71
N TYR A 184 11.55 -5.30 8.62
CA TYR A 184 11.51 -6.34 9.63
C TYR A 184 10.30 -7.25 9.38
N ASN A 185 10.56 -8.53 9.09
CA ASN A 185 9.52 -9.49 8.73
C ASN A 185 9.41 -10.63 9.75
N LEU A 186 8.21 -10.84 10.29
CA LEU A 186 7.82 -12.00 11.09
C LEU A 186 6.80 -12.91 10.37
N GLY A 187 6.33 -12.52 9.19
CA GLY A 187 5.31 -13.22 8.42
C GLY A 187 5.85 -13.89 7.15
N VAL A 188 5.04 -13.92 6.10
CA VAL A 188 5.44 -14.39 4.77
C VAL A 188 5.83 -13.20 3.91
N ALA A 189 6.98 -13.28 3.26
CA ALA A 189 7.50 -12.21 2.41
C ALA A 189 8.04 -12.76 1.09
N ASN A 190 7.67 -12.12 -0.02
CA ASN A 190 8.27 -12.33 -1.33
C ASN A 190 8.83 -10.99 -1.84
N LEU A 191 10.15 -10.90 -2.00
CA LEU A 191 10.84 -9.72 -2.50
C LEU A 191 11.53 -10.07 -3.81
N GLN A 192 11.19 -9.35 -4.88
CA GLN A 192 11.74 -9.59 -6.20
C GLN A 192 12.18 -8.31 -6.90
N GLY A 193 13.39 -8.32 -7.44
CA GLY A 193 13.86 -7.24 -8.32
C GLY A 193 14.04 -5.89 -7.62
N CYS A 194 14.15 -5.86 -6.30
CA CYS A 194 14.23 -4.62 -5.52
C CYS A 194 15.67 -4.18 -5.26
N VAL A 195 15.84 -2.89 -4.97
CA VAL A 195 17.12 -2.31 -4.55
C VAL A 195 17.05 -1.85 -3.11
N MET A 196 18.00 -2.32 -2.31
CA MET A 196 18.14 -1.99 -0.89
C MET A 196 19.47 -1.26 -0.73
N GLU A 197 19.42 0.06 -0.57
CA GLU A 197 20.61 0.90 -0.50
C GLU A 197 20.71 1.69 0.82
N LYS A 198 21.90 1.66 1.43
CA LYS A 198 22.25 2.49 2.60
C LYS A 198 21.29 2.36 3.79
N ASN A 199 20.60 1.23 3.91
CA ASN A 199 19.74 0.97 5.05
C ASN A 199 20.57 0.57 6.27
N ASN A 200 20.09 0.91 7.46
CA ASN A 200 20.86 0.82 8.69
C ASN A 200 20.08 0.19 9.85
N ALA A 201 20.51 -0.98 10.32
CA ALA A 201 20.09 -1.52 11.61
C ALA A 201 20.98 -0.96 12.72
N THR A 202 20.48 0.04 13.44
CA THR A 202 21.27 0.92 14.32
C THR A 202 21.80 0.22 15.57
N ASN A 203 21.09 -0.79 16.06
CA ASN A 203 21.47 -1.55 17.25
C ASN A 203 20.87 -2.97 17.20
N GLY A 204 20.93 -3.59 16.02
CA GLY A 204 20.31 -4.87 15.76
C GLY A 204 20.87 -5.53 14.50
N ASN A 205 20.07 -6.46 13.96
CA ASN A 205 20.43 -7.28 12.82
C ASN A 205 19.73 -6.84 11.53
N GLY A 206 20.30 -7.22 10.39
CA GLY A 206 19.66 -7.05 9.08
C GLY A 206 19.61 -5.60 8.65
N GLY A 207 20.72 -5.09 8.11
CA GLY A 207 20.82 -3.66 7.79
C GLY A 207 19.78 -3.19 6.78
N ALA A 208 19.41 -4.05 5.83
CA ALA A 208 18.22 -3.86 5.00
C ALA A 208 17.03 -4.68 5.50
N LEU A 209 17.21 -6.00 5.61
CA LEU A 209 16.14 -6.95 5.91
C LEU A 209 16.52 -7.82 7.10
N SER A 210 15.63 -7.90 8.09
CA SER A 210 15.71 -8.87 9.17
C SER A 210 14.49 -9.78 9.13
N VAL A 211 14.75 -11.09 9.04
CA VAL A 211 13.73 -12.15 9.06
C VAL A 211 13.74 -12.77 10.45
N GLY A 212 12.62 -12.67 11.16
CA GLY A 212 12.51 -13.24 12.50
C GLY A 212 12.11 -14.72 12.48
N GLN A 213 12.09 -15.32 13.67
CA GLN A 213 11.85 -16.74 13.85
C GLN A 213 10.50 -17.20 13.27
N GLY A 214 10.51 -18.30 12.52
CA GLY A 214 9.30 -18.88 11.92
C GLY A 214 8.73 -18.13 10.71
N ALA A 215 9.32 -16.99 10.33
CA ALA A 215 8.96 -16.28 9.11
C ALA A 215 9.39 -17.05 7.86
N LYS A 216 8.71 -16.82 6.74
CA LYS A 216 9.05 -17.42 5.44
C LYS A 216 9.34 -16.31 4.45
N THR A 217 10.60 -16.17 4.07
CA THR A 217 11.02 -15.07 3.18
C THR A 217 11.69 -15.62 1.94
N LYS A 218 11.19 -15.21 0.77
CA LYS A 218 11.83 -15.43 -0.53
C LYS A 218 12.42 -14.11 -1.01
N VAL A 219 13.67 -14.17 -1.46
CA VAL A 219 14.44 -13.03 -1.95
C VAL A 219 15.01 -13.40 -3.31
N ASP A 220 14.59 -12.69 -4.36
CA ASP A 220 14.98 -13.00 -5.74
C ASP A 220 15.42 -11.74 -6.50
N SER A 221 16.48 -11.86 -7.30
CA SER A 221 16.93 -10.79 -8.21
C SER A 221 17.16 -9.42 -7.52
N MET A 222 17.64 -9.42 -6.28
CA MET A 222 17.81 -8.21 -5.46
C MET A 222 19.18 -7.57 -5.64
N THR A 223 19.25 -6.26 -5.37
CA THR A 223 20.50 -5.52 -5.24
C THR A 223 20.64 -4.95 -3.83
N PHE A 224 21.76 -5.24 -3.14
CA PHE A 224 22.09 -4.68 -1.83
C PHE A 224 23.36 -3.83 -1.92
N ARG A 225 23.31 -2.56 -1.50
CA ARG A 225 24.47 -1.65 -1.55
C ARG A 225 24.58 -0.82 -0.27
N GLY A 226 25.75 -0.82 0.35
CA GLY A 226 26.05 0.07 1.48
C GLY A 226 25.15 -0.09 2.70
N ASN A 227 24.44 -1.23 2.83
CA ASN A 227 23.63 -1.50 4.03
C ASN A 227 24.54 -1.87 5.21
N TYR A 228 24.12 -1.52 6.42
CA TYR A 228 24.90 -1.73 7.64
C TYR A 228 24.02 -2.28 8.76
N ALA A 229 24.56 -3.20 9.55
CA ALA A 229 23.95 -3.68 10.78
C ALA A 229 24.98 -3.65 11.91
N ALA A 230 24.54 -3.26 13.10
CA ALA A 230 25.42 -3.21 14.28
C ALA A 230 25.90 -4.59 14.73
N PHE A 231 25.11 -5.65 14.52
CA PHE A 231 25.41 -7.00 14.98
C PHE A 231 25.64 -7.99 13.84
N TYR A 232 24.57 -8.47 13.18
CA TYR A 232 24.67 -9.49 12.13
C TYR A 232 23.90 -9.12 10.87
N GLY A 233 24.36 -9.62 9.72
CA GLY A 233 23.66 -9.46 8.45
C GLY A 233 23.65 -8.00 7.97
N PRO A 234 24.78 -7.45 7.47
CA PRO A 234 24.85 -6.05 7.04
C PRO A 234 23.80 -5.71 5.98
N ALA A 235 23.40 -6.68 5.15
CA ALA A 235 22.25 -6.58 4.26
C ALA A 235 21.05 -7.36 4.81
N ILE A 236 21.18 -8.69 4.90
CA ILE A 236 20.12 -9.59 5.35
C ILE A 236 20.59 -10.33 6.59
N PHE A 237 19.73 -10.40 7.60
CA PHE A 237 19.83 -11.37 8.68
C PHE A 237 18.63 -12.30 8.63
N ASP A 238 18.89 -13.60 8.62
CA ASP A 238 17.85 -14.62 8.67
C ASP A 238 17.91 -15.39 9.99
N GLY A 239 16.90 -15.17 10.83
CA GLY A 239 16.69 -15.85 12.10
C GLY A 239 15.56 -16.87 12.06
N SER A 240 15.08 -17.29 10.87
CA SER A 240 13.94 -18.19 10.76
C SER A 240 14.15 -19.56 11.40
N GLY A 241 15.42 -20.00 11.51
CA GLY A 241 15.82 -21.34 11.96
C GLY A 241 16.00 -22.32 10.82
#